data_AF-A0AAP3AT89-F1
#
_entry.id   AF-A0AAP3AT89-F1
#
_cell.length_a   1.000
_cell.length_b   1.000
_cell.length_c   1.000
_cell.angle_alpha   90.00
_cell.angle_beta   90.00
_cell.angle_gamma   90.00
#
_symmetry.space_group_name_H-M   'P 1'
#
loop_
_entity.id
_entity.type
_entity.pdbx_description
1 polymer ?
#
loop_
_entity_poly.entity_id
_entity_poly.type
_entity_poly.pdbx_seq_one_letter_code
_entity_poly.pdbx_strand_id
1 'polypeptide(L)'
;MLLLGSYNDGKFGINLGTNLWSRLHEQQTGIIGFRHGDFRMTYENDGSPFAKGIPEKILGDNHDRFRTAAMTIGIGSFQAGFNLFTGERLSSSYEEKRGADLMTMADASIRRILKLGKYDVGYGAMSKYGLAQENGKQYRLGAAYVGWGNYRIGIDSDRHVRHAIQNRLAHTFLSLQPGFRVLSNAINPYFQYRTRNQFTSW
;
A
#
# COMPACT_ATOMS: atom_id res chain seq x y z
N MET A 1 5.22 0.42 18.18
CA MET A 1 4.31 -0.22 19.16
C MET A 1 3.20 -0.92 18.40
N LEU A 2 2.73 -2.09 18.85
CA LEU A 2 1.61 -2.82 18.24
C LEU A 2 0.46 -2.89 19.25
N LEU A 3 -0.77 -2.62 18.81
CA LEU A 3 -2.00 -2.96 19.53
C LEU A 3 -2.77 -3.99 18.68
N LEU A 4 -3.10 -5.15 19.26
CA LEU A 4 -3.63 -6.29 18.51
C LEU A 4 -4.71 -7.04 19.30
N GLY A 5 -5.87 -7.25 18.67
CA GLY A 5 -6.80 -8.31 19.04
C GLY A 5 -6.53 -9.55 18.20
N SER A 6 -6.38 -10.71 18.83
CA SER A 6 -6.10 -11.97 18.13
C SER A 6 -6.85 -13.14 18.75
N TYR A 7 -7.37 -14.01 17.89
CA TYR A 7 -7.86 -15.34 18.24
C TYR A 7 -7.06 -16.38 17.45
N ASN A 8 -6.66 -17.48 18.09
CA ASN A 8 -5.97 -18.58 17.44
C ASN A 8 -6.14 -19.88 18.25
N ASP A 9 -6.70 -20.92 17.63
CA ASP A 9 -6.89 -22.25 18.26
C ASP A 9 -5.88 -23.31 17.76
N GLY A 10 -4.87 -22.89 17.00
CA GLY A 10 -3.87 -23.75 16.36
C GLY A 10 -4.25 -24.19 14.95
N LYS A 11 -5.53 -24.19 14.58
CA LYS A 11 -6.01 -24.49 13.22
C LYS A 11 -6.53 -23.23 12.55
N PHE A 12 -7.39 -22.48 13.21
CA PHE A 12 -7.94 -21.23 12.75
C PHE A 12 -7.37 -20.07 13.55
N GLY A 13 -7.12 -18.95 12.89
CA GLY A 13 -6.76 -17.72 13.58
C GLY A 13 -7.14 -16.47 12.80
N ILE A 14 -7.52 -15.43 13.53
CA ILE A 14 -7.77 -14.09 13.00
C ILE A 14 -7.03 -13.10 13.89
N ASN A 15 -6.44 -12.08 13.28
CA ASN A 15 -5.94 -10.93 14.01
C ASN A 15 -6.32 -9.62 13.33
N LEU A 16 -6.52 -8.59 14.15
CA LEU A 16 -6.81 -7.22 13.72
C LEU A 16 -6.10 -6.28 14.68
N GLY A 17 -5.35 -5.32 14.13
CA GLY A 17 -4.55 -4.43 14.96
C GLY A 17 -4.02 -3.21 14.22
N THR A 18 -3.18 -2.47 14.94
CA THR A 18 -2.51 -1.27 14.46
C THR A 18 -1.03 -1.30 14.85
N ASN A 19 -0.17 -0.97 13.88
CA ASN A 19 1.26 -0.77 14.05
C ASN A 19 1.56 0.73 14.08
N LEU A 20 2.15 1.18 15.18
CA LEU A 20 2.71 2.51 15.36
C LEU A 20 4.22 2.44 15.10
N TRP A 21 4.62 2.97 13.95
CA TRP A 21 6.01 3.02 13.51
C TRP A 21 6.69 4.25 14.08
N SER A 22 7.90 4.06 14.59
CA SER A 22 8.79 5.13 15.03
C SER A 22 10.13 5.04 14.30
N ARG A 23 10.93 6.13 14.35
CA ARG A 23 12.23 6.31 13.67
C ARG A 23 12.11 6.66 12.19
N LEU A 24 12.31 5.70 11.28
CA LEU A 24 12.30 5.96 9.84
C LEU A 24 10.86 6.21 9.40
N HIS A 25 10.48 7.49 9.49
CA HIS A 25 9.16 8.06 9.35
C HIS A 25 8.11 7.51 10.34
N GLU A 26 7.60 8.39 11.18
CA GLU A 26 6.50 8.08 12.08
C GLU A 26 5.21 7.89 11.29
N GLN A 27 4.50 6.80 11.58
CA GLN A 27 3.32 6.40 10.82
C GLN A 27 2.46 5.43 11.64
N GLN A 28 1.18 5.39 11.32
CA GLN A 28 0.27 4.33 11.76
C GLN A 28 -0.25 3.51 10.57
N THR A 29 -0.16 2.18 10.66
CA THR A 29 -0.75 1.24 9.70
C THR A 29 -1.68 0.25 10.40
N GLY A 30 -2.80 -0.08 9.76
CA GLY A 30 -3.67 -1.16 10.24
C GLY A 30 -3.21 -2.50 9.67
N ILE A 31 -3.43 -3.58 10.42
CA ILE A 31 -3.11 -4.94 10.00
C ILE A 31 -4.31 -5.87 10.24
N ILE A 32 -4.60 -6.72 9.26
CA ILE A 32 -5.50 -7.86 9.39
C ILE A 32 -4.77 -9.13 9.00
N GLY A 33 -5.02 -10.21 9.73
CA GLY A 33 -4.45 -11.52 9.48
C GLY A 33 -5.47 -12.62 9.60
N PHE A 34 -5.24 -13.67 8.82
CA PHE A 34 -6.05 -14.87 8.78
C PHE A 34 -5.14 -16.10 8.71
N ARG A 35 -5.54 -17.17 9.40
CA ARG A 35 -4.89 -18.49 9.36
C ARG A 35 -5.96 -19.58 9.29
N HIS A 36 -5.70 -20.57 8.44
CA HIS A 36 -6.44 -21.83 8.45
C HIS A 36 -5.51 -23.00 8.09
N GLY A 37 -5.21 -23.87 9.05
CA GLY A 37 -4.20 -24.91 8.95
C GLY A 37 -2.82 -24.30 8.68
N ASP A 38 -2.25 -24.68 7.52
CA ASP A 38 -0.97 -24.18 7.02
C ASP A 38 -1.09 -22.89 6.22
N PHE A 39 -2.29 -22.56 5.77
CA PHE A 39 -2.55 -21.32 5.06
C PHE A 39 -2.53 -20.13 6.01
N ARG A 40 -1.89 -19.05 5.59
CA ARG A 40 -1.93 -17.76 6.27
C ARG A 40 -1.96 -16.62 5.28
N MET A 41 -2.58 -15.53 5.68
CA MET A 41 -2.56 -14.26 4.99
C MET A 41 -2.44 -13.12 5.99
N THR A 42 -1.66 -12.10 5.65
CA THR A 42 -1.62 -10.81 6.34
C THR A 42 -1.72 -9.69 5.33
N TYR A 43 -2.45 -8.64 5.67
CA TYR A 43 -2.55 -7.41 4.90
C TYR A 43 -2.41 -6.23 5.83
N GLU A 44 -1.56 -5.28 5.44
CA GLU A 44 -1.23 -4.11 6.22
C GLU A 44 -1.33 -2.86 5.31
N ASN A 45 -2.00 -1.80 5.75
CA ASN A 45 -2.19 -0.58 4.96
C ASN A 45 -2.41 0.64 5.88
N ASP A 46 -1.99 1.84 5.47
CA ASP A 46 -2.19 3.09 6.21
C ASP A 46 -3.52 3.80 5.90
N GLY A 47 -4.12 3.54 4.74
CA GLY A 47 -5.43 4.00 4.31
C GLY A 47 -6.51 2.92 4.37
N SER A 48 -7.29 2.78 3.30
CA SER A 48 -8.43 1.86 3.25
C SER A 48 -8.00 0.37 3.30
N PRO A 49 -8.71 -0.47 4.07
CA PRO A 49 -9.95 -0.19 4.79
C PRO A 49 -9.75 0.34 6.23
N PHE A 50 -8.52 0.41 6.73
CA PHE A 50 -8.20 0.68 8.13
C PHE A 50 -8.42 2.13 8.57
N ALA A 51 -8.47 3.04 7.60
CA ALA A 51 -8.70 4.46 7.86
C ALA A 51 -10.05 4.98 7.33
N LYS A 52 -10.74 4.19 6.48
CA LYS A 52 -12.08 4.47 5.93
C LYS A 52 -13.02 3.29 6.26
N GLY A 53 -13.44 3.19 7.52
CA GLY A 53 -14.26 2.11 8.08
C GLY A 53 -14.63 2.38 9.55
N ILE A 54 -15.55 1.61 10.14
CA ILE A 54 -16.03 1.83 11.52
C ILE A 54 -15.03 1.26 12.54
N PRO A 55 -14.54 2.05 13.52
CA PRO A 55 -14.58 3.51 13.65
C PRO A 55 -13.39 4.17 12.91
N GLU A 56 -13.62 5.33 12.31
CA GLU A 56 -12.67 6.03 11.44
C GLU A 56 -11.33 6.31 12.16
N LYS A 57 -10.22 6.16 11.42
CA LYS A 57 -8.83 6.40 11.89
C LYS A 57 -8.33 5.56 13.07
N ILE A 58 -9.05 4.52 13.50
CA ILE A 58 -8.55 3.71 14.64
C ILE A 58 -7.34 2.88 14.24
N LEU A 59 -7.30 2.36 13.02
CA LEU A 59 -6.30 1.37 12.65
C LEU A 59 -5.23 1.91 11.68
N GLY A 60 -5.55 2.86 10.79
CA GLY A 60 -4.58 3.55 9.92
C GLY A 60 -4.71 5.07 9.95
N ASP A 61 -3.65 5.82 9.60
CA ASP A 61 -3.63 7.29 9.64
C ASP A 61 -4.18 8.00 8.38
N ASN A 62 -4.54 7.25 7.33
CA ASN A 62 -5.10 7.72 6.06
C ASN A 62 -4.20 8.70 5.27
N HIS A 63 -2.87 8.55 5.31
CA HIS A 63 -1.99 9.52 4.65
C HIS A 63 -1.37 9.07 3.31
N ASP A 64 -1.65 7.84 2.84
CA ASP A 64 -1.05 7.22 1.65
C ASP A 64 0.49 7.44 1.61
N ARG A 65 1.18 7.20 2.71
CA ARG A 65 2.61 7.55 2.88
C ARG A 65 3.45 6.37 3.29
N PHE A 66 4.76 6.47 3.07
CA PHE A 66 5.76 5.56 3.64
C PHE A 66 5.34 4.10 3.51
N ARG A 67 5.04 3.38 4.59
CA ARG A 67 4.56 1.98 4.59
C ARG A 67 3.10 1.85 4.15
N THR A 68 2.80 2.27 2.93
CA THR A 68 1.42 2.45 2.47
C THR A 68 0.65 1.15 2.29
N ALA A 69 1.30 0.07 1.82
CA ALA A 69 0.64 -1.23 1.73
C ALA A 69 1.64 -2.39 1.77
N ALA A 70 1.27 -3.48 2.42
CA ALA A 70 2.01 -4.73 2.39
C ALA A 70 1.05 -5.92 2.50
N MET A 71 1.37 -7.01 1.81
CA MET A 71 0.59 -8.24 1.87
C MET A 71 1.53 -9.44 1.88
N THR A 72 1.21 -10.45 2.68
CA THR A 72 1.87 -11.76 2.61
C THR A 72 0.81 -12.85 2.60
N ILE A 73 0.91 -13.79 1.66
CA ILE A 73 0.20 -15.07 1.68
C ILE A 73 1.25 -16.17 1.88
N GLY A 74 0.91 -17.24 2.60
CA GLY A 74 1.81 -18.37 2.73
C GLY A 74 1.11 -19.69 3.04
N ILE A 75 1.82 -20.77 2.75
CA ILE A 75 1.43 -22.15 3.03
C ILE A 75 2.65 -22.86 3.63
N GLY A 76 2.53 -23.35 4.86
CA GLY A 76 3.63 -24.04 5.55
C GLY A 76 4.85 -23.14 5.73
N SER A 77 5.98 -23.48 5.11
CA SER A 77 7.20 -22.66 5.13
C SER A 77 7.32 -21.67 3.96
N PHE A 78 6.44 -21.76 2.96
CA PHE A 78 6.47 -20.91 1.78
C PHE A 78 5.62 -19.65 1.96
N GLN A 79 5.99 -18.59 1.24
CA GLN A 79 5.24 -17.35 1.19
C GLN A 79 5.44 -16.59 -0.12
N ALA A 80 4.49 -15.75 -0.46
CA ALA A 80 4.59 -14.74 -1.51
C ALA A 80 3.92 -13.45 -1.03
N GLY A 81 4.30 -12.32 -1.61
CA GLY A 81 3.75 -11.05 -1.16
C GLY A 81 4.37 -9.83 -1.80
N PHE A 82 4.01 -8.67 -1.26
CA PHE A 82 4.55 -7.39 -1.67
C PHE A 82 4.71 -6.42 -0.49
N ASN A 83 5.62 -5.45 -0.66
CA ASN A 83 5.77 -4.28 0.20
C ASN A 83 5.85 -3.02 -0.66
N LEU A 84 4.97 -2.06 -0.43
CA LEU A 84 4.91 -0.79 -1.15
C LEU A 84 5.30 0.34 -0.22
N PHE A 85 6.37 1.05 -0.59
CA PHE A 85 6.78 2.27 0.11
C PHE A 85 6.65 3.49 -0.80
N THR A 86 6.09 4.59 -0.30
CA THR A 86 5.89 5.82 -1.08
C THR A 86 6.35 7.08 -0.33
N GLY A 87 6.35 8.23 -1.02
CA GLY A 87 6.53 9.55 -0.40
C GLY A 87 5.35 9.93 0.49
N GLU A 88 5.31 11.16 0.98
CA GLU A 88 4.16 11.63 1.76
C GLU A 88 3.21 12.42 0.87
N ARG A 89 1.93 12.03 0.81
CA ARG A 89 0.92 12.82 0.09
C ARG A 89 0.57 14.07 0.90
N LEU A 90 0.42 15.19 0.22
CA LEU A 90 0.03 16.44 0.85
C LEU A 90 -1.42 16.36 1.32
N SER A 91 -1.66 16.25 2.62
CA SER A 91 -3.02 15.99 3.13
C SER A 91 -4.04 17.09 2.81
N SER A 92 -3.61 18.34 2.55
CA SER A 92 -4.49 19.44 2.11
C SER A 92 -4.93 19.30 0.66
N SER A 93 -4.32 18.41 -0.13
CA SER A 93 -4.76 18.13 -1.51
C SER A 93 -6.03 17.28 -1.56
N TYR A 94 -6.38 16.57 -0.49
CA TYR A 94 -7.43 15.54 -0.52
C TYR A 94 -8.81 16.09 -0.88
N GLU A 95 -9.60 15.27 -1.59
CA GLU A 95 -10.96 15.60 -2.02
C GLU A 95 -11.87 15.92 -0.83
N GLU A 96 -11.77 15.14 0.25
CA GLU A 96 -12.52 15.35 1.50
C GLU A 96 -12.24 16.71 2.17
N LYS A 97 -11.09 17.32 1.87
CA LYS A 97 -10.71 18.66 2.32
C LYS A 97 -10.96 19.76 1.27
N ARG A 98 -11.65 19.42 0.17
CA ARG A 98 -11.85 20.29 -1.00
C ARG A 98 -10.53 20.79 -1.59
N GLY A 99 -9.49 19.96 -1.53
CA GLY A 99 -8.17 20.27 -2.05
C GLY A 99 -8.03 20.06 -3.56
N ALA A 100 -6.80 20.11 -4.05
CA ALA A 100 -6.47 19.98 -5.47
C ALA A 100 -6.94 18.65 -6.11
N ASP A 101 -7.12 17.60 -5.32
CA ASP A 101 -7.61 16.31 -5.81
C ASP A 101 -9.07 16.38 -6.24
N LEU A 102 -9.90 17.22 -5.60
CA LEU A 102 -11.29 17.46 -6.03
C LEU A 102 -11.32 17.96 -7.48
N MET A 103 -10.48 18.95 -7.80
CA MET A 103 -10.36 19.50 -9.15
C MET A 103 -9.82 18.45 -10.13
N THR A 104 -8.83 17.67 -9.70
CA THR A 104 -8.24 16.60 -10.51
C THR A 104 -9.25 15.48 -10.81
N MET A 105 -10.13 15.16 -9.86
CA MET A 105 -11.20 14.16 -10.02
C MET A 105 -12.29 14.66 -10.96
N ALA A 106 -12.66 15.94 -10.85
CA ALA A 106 -13.57 16.58 -11.78
C ALA A 106 -13.01 16.59 -13.21
N ASP A 107 -11.74 16.99 -13.41
CA ASP A 107 -11.11 16.99 -14.74
C ASP A 107 -11.00 15.57 -15.31
N ALA A 108 -10.66 14.57 -14.49
CA ALA A 108 -10.65 13.17 -14.92
C ALA A 108 -12.03 12.68 -15.41
N SER A 109 -13.11 13.18 -14.80
CA SER A 109 -14.48 12.87 -15.21
C SER A 109 -14.83 13.53 -16.55
N ILE A 110 -14.44 14.79 -16.75
CA ILE A 110 -14.61 15.52 -18.01
C ILE A 110 -13.82 14.85 -19.14
N ARG A 111 -12.53 14.54 -18.90
CA ARG A 111 -11.68 13.82 -19.86
C ARG A 111 -12.29 12.51 -20.31
N ARG A 112 -12.92 11.75 -19.40
CA ARG A 112 -13.62 10.52 -19.74
C ARG A 112 -14.79 10.77 -20.71
N ILE A 113 -15.59 11.81 -20.46
CA ILE A 113 -16.72 12.19 -21.32
C ILE A 113 -16.22 12.59 -22.71
N LEU A 114 -15.17 13.41 -22.75
CA LEU A 114 -14.55 13.91 -23.99
C LEU A 114 -13.62 12.90 -24.67
N LYS A 115 -13.51 11.67 -24.13
CA LYS A 115 -12.58 10.61 -24.60
C LYS A 115 -11.13 11.09 -24.73
N LEU A 116 -10.72 12.00 -23.85
CA LEU A 116 -9.34 12.45 -23.74
C LEU A 116 -8.49 11.38 -23.06
N GLY A 117 -7.19 11.37 -23.40
CA GLY A 117 -6.21 10.45 -22.82
C GLY A 117 -6.08 10.58 -21.30
N LYS A 118 -5.48 9.55 -20.71
CA LYS A 118 -5.08 9.52 -19.28
C LYS A 118 -3.95 10.52 -19.01
N TYR A 119 -3.63 10.71 -17.74
CA TYR A 119 -2.51 11.54 -17.31
C TYR A 119 -1.21 10.73 -17.33
N ASP A 120 -0.17 11.26 -17.95
CA ASP A 120 1.18 10.71 -17.82
C ASP A 120 1.66 10.90 -16.39
N VAL A 121 2.12 9.80 -15.77
CA VAL A 121 2.68 9.80 -14.42
C VAL A 121 4.14 9.40 -14.38
N GLY A 122 4.82 9.36 -15.52
CA GLY A 122 6.25 9.11 -15.65
C GLY A 122 6.56 7.76 -16.30
N TYR A 123 7.66 7.72 -17.06
CA TYR A 123 8.17 6.53 -17.76
C TYR A 123 7.17 5.87 -18.74
N GLY A 124 6.12 6.58 -19.17
CA GLY A 124 5.04 6.04 -20.01
C GLY A 124 3.94 5.32 -19.20
N ALA A 125 3.94 5.48 -17.87
CA ALA A 125 2.86 5.04 -17.01
C ALA A 125 1.71 6.05 -17.06
N MET A 126 0.47 5.56 -17.04
CA MET A 126 -0.71 6.43 -17.15
C MET A 126 -1.67 6.24 -15.97
N SER A 127 -2.09 7.35 -15.37
CA SER A 127 -3.11 7.43 -14.31
C SER A 127 -4.44 7.96 -14.86
N LYS A 128 -5.55 7.37 -14.42
CA LYS A 128 -6.90 7.85 -14.78
C LYS A 128 -7.23 9.18 -14.07
N TYR A 129 -6.71 9.35 -12.87
CA TYR A 129 -7.17 10.30 -11.87
C TYR A 129 -6.11 11.38 -11.56
N GLY A 130 -5.23 11.66 -12.51
CA GLY A 130 -4.15 12.63 -12.34
C GLY A 130 -3.06 12.18 -11.38
N LEU A 131 -2.30 13.17 -10.90
CA LEU A 131 -1.13 13.03 -10.05
C LEU A 131 -1.42 13.52 -8.64
N ALA A 132 -1.07 12.72 -7.64
CA ALA A 132 -1.10 13.12 -6.25
C ALA A 132 -0.03 14.18 -5.97
N GLN A 133 -0.36 15.18 -5.15
CA GLN A 133 0.62 16.14 -4.65
C GLN A 133 1.39 15.52 -3.48
N GLU A 134 2.71 15.58 -3.52
CA GLU A 134 3.59 15.03 -2.48
C GLU A 134 4.37 16.13 -1.77
N ASN A 135 4.62 15.93 -0.48
CA ASN A 135 5.49 16.76 0.34
C ASN A 135 6.87 16.11 0.48
N GLY A 136 7.92 16.93 0.49
CA GLY A 136 9.28 16.49 0.74
C GLY A 136 9.82 15.49 -0.28
N LYS A 137 10.67 14.57 0.19
CA LYS A 137 11.34 13.57 -0.65
C LYS A 137 10.34 12.50 -1.10
N GLN A 138 10.26 12.30 -2.40
CA GLN A 138 9.48 11.21 -2.98
C GLN A 138 10.27 9.90 -2.85
N TYR A 139 9.72 8.93 -2.13
CA TYR A 139 10.29 7.58 -1.99
C TYR A 139 9.51 6.59 -2.84
N ARG A 140 10.16 5.54 -3.34
CA ARG A 140 9.48 4.47 -4.09
C ARG A 140 10.12 3.14 -3.78
N LEU A 141 9.32 2.23 -3.25
CA LEU A 141 9.59 0.80 -3.17
C LEU A 141 8.38 0.08 -3.73
N GLY A 142 8.62 -0.86 -4.63
CA GLY A 142 7.64 -1.81 -5.10
C GLY A 142 8.24 -3.20 -5.02
N ALA A 143 8.36 -3.74 -3.81
CA ALA A 143 8.90 -5.08 -3.64
C ALA A 143 7.80 -6.11 -3.91
N ALA A 144 8.05 -7.07 -4.81
CA ALA A 144 7.25 -8.27 -4.99
C ALA A 144 8.16 -9.49 -4.84
N TYR A 145 7.75 -10.47 -4.03
CA TYR A 145 8.64 -11.55 -3.62
C TYR A 145 7.94 -12.89 -3.46
N VAL A 146 8.76 -13.94 -3.53
CA VAL A 146 8.50 -15.27 -2.96
C VAL A 146 9.49 -15.52 -1.83
N GLY A 147 9.20 -16.48 -0.96
CA GLY A 147 10.03 -16.74 0.20
C GLY A 147 9.86 -18.14 0.79
N TRP A 148 10.89 -18.54 1.55
CA TRP A 148 10.95 -19.80 2.28
C TRP A 148 11.55 -19.54 3.66
N GLY A 149 10.78 -19.87 4.71
CA GLY A 149 11.12 -19.56 6.09
C GLY A 149 11.29 -18.05 6.31
N ASN A 150 12.52 -17.65 6.65
CA ASN A 150 12.92 -16.27 6.94
C ASN A 150 13.47 -15.51 5.71
N TYR A 151 13.57 -16.18 4.56
CA TYR A 151 14.12 -15.60 3.32
C TYR A 151 13.00 -15.08 2.41
N ARG A 152 13.27 -13.95 1.76
CA ARG A 152 12.48 -13.40 0.66
C ARG A 152 13.40 -13.03 -0.49
N ILE A 153 13.03 -13.43 -1.70
CA ILE A 153 13.70 -13.07 -2.94
C ILE A 153 12.66 -12.56 -3.95
N GLY A 154 13.04 -11.60 -4.76
CA GLY A 154 12.15 -11.07 -5.78
C GLY A 154 12.70 -9.84 -6.46
N ILE A 155 11.80 -8.91 -6.78
CA ILE A 155 12.14 -7.66 -7.45
C ILE A 155 11.66 -6.45 -6.65
N ASP A 156 12.36 -5.34 -6.80
CA ASP A 156 11.90 -4.00 -6.46
C ASP A 156 11.73 -3.19 -7.75
N SER A 157 10.49 -2.72 -8.01
CA SER A 157 10.20 -1.85 -9.13
C SER A 157 9.04 -0.90 -8.84
N ASP A 158 9.31 0.41 -8.91
CA ASP A 158 8.25 1.41 -8.86
C ASP A 158 7.27 1.25 -10.02
N ARG A 159 7.75 1.16 -11.26
CA ARG A 159 6.87 1.02 -12.42
C ARG A 159 6.07 -0.28 -12.42
N HIS A 160 6.72 -1.40 -12.20
CA HIS A 160 6.13 -2.71 -12.49
C HIS A 160 5.41 -3.31 -11.30
N VAL A 161 5.72 -2.88 -10.07
CA VAL A 161 5.07 -3.37 -8.86
C VAL A 161 4.28 -2.27 -8.17
N ARG A 162 4.92 -1.19 -7.70
CA ARG A 162 4.22 -0.17 -6.90
C ARG A 162 3.13 0.53 -7.70
N HIS A 163 3.42 0.99 -8.91
CA HIS A 163 2.43 1.62 -9.77
C HIS A 163 1.29 0.65 -10.15
N ALA A 164 1.61 -0.61 -10.45
CA ALA A 164 0.62 -1.62 -10.79
C ALA A 164 -0.35 -1.90 -9.62
N ILE A 165 0.17 -2.00 -8.40
CA ILE A 165 -0.66 -2.31 -7.23
C ILE A 165 -1.32 -1.05 -6.66
N GLN A 166 -0.56 0.01 -6.40
CA GLN A 166 -1.09 1.21 -5.78
C GLN A 166 -1.86 2.08 -6.77
N ASN A 167 -1.21 2.60 -7.81
CA ASN A 167 -1.87 3.57 -8.69
C ASN A 167 -2.96 2.92 -9.58
N ARG A 168 -2.71 1.70 -10.06
CA ARG A 168 -3.63 1.02 -10.99
C ARG A 168 -4.67 0.21 -10.26
N LEU A 169 -4.30 -0.75 -9.42
CA LEU A 169 -5.30 -1.57 -8.73
C LEU A 169 -6.05 -0.76 -7.66
N ALA A 170 -5.34 -0.23 -6.65
CA ALA A 170 -5.99 0.46 -5.53
C ALA A 170 -6.61 1.79 -5.96
N HIS A 171 -5.82 2.72 -6.49
CA HIS A 171 -6.25 4.11 -6.72
C HIS A 171 -7.19 4.28 -7.92
N THR A 172 -7.26 3.29 -8.82
CA THR A 172 -8.19 3.35 -9.96
C THR A 172 -9.44 2.52 -9.76
N PHE A 173 -9.40 1.42 -8.99
CA PHE A 173 -10.52 0.47 -8.89
C PHE A 173 -11.08 0.28 -7.48
N LEU A 174 -10.26 0.37 -6.42
CA LEU A 174 -10.72 0.07 -5.04
C LEU A 174 -11.05 1.31 -4.23
N SER A 175 -10.20 2.34 -4.32
CA SER A 175 -10.35 3.62 -3.63
C SER A 175 -9.93 4.70 -4.60
N LEU A 176 -10.90 5.34 -5.26
CA LEU A 176 -10.64 6.26 -6.36
C LEU A 176 -9.85 7.48 -5.85
N GLN A 177 -8.63 7.67 -6.35
CA GLN A 177 -7.79 8.81 -6.01
C GLN A 177 -6.65 9.04 -7.03
N PRO A 178 -6.02 10.23 -7.04
CA PRO A 178 -4.83 10.46 -7.86
C PRO A 178 -3.70 9.47 -7.62
N GLY A 179 -2.91 9.19 -8.66
CA GLY A 179 -1.78 8.28 -8.59
C GLY A 179 -0.49 9.00 -8.22
N PHE A 180 0.43 8.32 -7.54
CA PHE A 180 1.79 8.84 -7.30
C PHE A 180 2.61 8.88 -8.59
N ARG A 181 3.50 9.87 -8.75
CA ARG A 181 4.45 9.89 -9.86
C ARG A 181 5.35 8.65 -9.83
N VAL A 182 5.58 8.04 -10.97
CA VAL A 182 6.58 6.99 -11.18
C VAL A 182 7.95 7.65 -11.35
N LEU A 183 8.90 7.29 -10.50
CA LEU A 183 10.24 7.85 -10.45
C LEU A 183 11.30 6.96 -11.08
N SER A 184 10.99 5.69 -11.35
CA SER A 184 11.91 4.77 -12.02
C SER A 184 11.19 3.68 -12.80
N ASN A 185 11.81 3.27 -13.92
CA ASN A 185 11.44 2.07 -14.70
C ASN A 185 12.36 0.88 -14.41
N ALA A 186 13.30 1.00 -13.46
CA ALA A 186 14.22 -0.07 -13.13
C ALA A 186 13.50 -1.25 -12.48
N ILE A 187 14.09 -2.43 -12.66
CA ILE A 187 13.75 -3.66 -11.96
C ILE A 187 15.02 -4.11 -11.25
N ASN A 188 15.05 -3.91 -9.94
CA ASN A 188 16.21 -4.27 -9.11
C ASN A 188 15.96 -5.61 -8.41
N PRO A 189 17.00 -6.39 -8.11
CA PRO A 189 16.85 -7.56 -7.25
C PRO A 189 16.44 -7.12 -5.84
N TYR A 190 15.49 -7.84 -5.25
CA TYR A 190 15.07 -7.68 -3.86
C TYR A 190 15.47 -8.93 -3.07
N PHE A 191 16.17 -8.72 -1.96
CA PHE A 191 16.54 -9.77 -1.02
C PHE A 191 16.25 -9.28 0.40
N GLN A 192 15.68 -10.16 1.22
CA GLN A 192 15.52 -9.91 2.64
C GLN A 192 15.68 -11.20 3.43
N TYR A 193 16.44 -11.13 4.51
CA TYR A 193 16.45 -12.14 5.57
C TYR A 193 15.98 -11.49 6.86
N ARG A 194 14.89 -12.00 7.43
CA ARG A 194 14.38 -11.55 8.73
C ARG A 194 13.62 -12.65 9.44
N THR A 195 13.64 -12.63 10.77
CA THR A 195 12.74 -13.47 11.56
C THR A 195 11.31 -13.15 11.18
N ARG A 196 10.57 -14.19 10.79
CA ARG A 196 9.17 -14.05 10.41
C ARG A 196 8.34 -13.55 11.58
N ASN A 197 7.64 -12.44 11.36
CA ASN A 197 6.81 -11.80 12.37
C ASN A 197 5.35 -11.80 11.91
N GLN A 198 4.45 -12.38 12.71
CA GLN A 198 3.01 -12.40 12.41
C GLN A 198 2.32 -11.06 12.63
N PHE A 199 3.01 -10.12 13.28
CA PHE A 199 2.48 -8.82 13.67
C PHE A 199 2.77 -7.71 12.65
N THR A 200 3.55 -7.99 11.61
CA THR A 200 3.78 -7.05 10.50
C THR A 200 4.17 -7.77 9.21
N SER A 201 3.77 -7.19 8.09
CA SER A 201 4.17 -7.66 6.77
C SER A 201 5.50 -7.02 6.29
N TRP A 202 6.09 -6.12 7.09
CA TRP A 202 7.34 -5.36 6.82
C TRP A 202 8.62 -5.92 7.41
#